data_AF-A0A537S0L2-F1
#
_entry.id   AF-A0A537S0L2-F1
#
_cell.length_a   1.000
_cell.length_b   1.000
_cell.length_c   1.000
_cell.angle_alpha   90.00
_cell.angle_beta   90.00
_cell.angle_gamma   90.00
#
_symmetry.space_group_name_H-M   'P 1'
#
loop_
_entity.id
_entity.type
_entity.pdbx_description
1 polymer ?
#
loop_
_entity_poly.entity_id
_entity_poly.type
_entity_poly.pdbx_seq_one_letter_code
_entity_poly.pdbx_strand_id
1 'polypeptide(L)'
;MSVTLSATARQQVDGKLIKAIAILSRDRSAMLPELASAREQGLDFEATTWFGFFFPKGTPEPIIQKLHDATVAAMDTPSVQERLKEVGAVTVASERRSPAYLQKFVLSEIEKNAAPIKAAGLAMD
;
A
#
# COMPACT_ATOMS: atom_id res chain seq x y z
N MET A 1 2.70 1.02 -4.40
CA MET A 1 3.35 1.32 -3.11
C MET A 1 2.35 1.04 -2.02
N SER A 2 2.65 0.20 -1.02
CA SER A 2 1.73 0.01 0.11
C SER A 2 2.15 0.95 1.24
N VAL A 3 1.26 1.81 1.72
CA VAL A 3 1.44 2.58 2.96
C VAL A 3 0.62 1.88 4.02
N THR A 4 1.29 1.28 4.98
CA THR A 4 0.63 1.07 6.28
C THR A 4 0.81 2.38 7.04
N LEU A 5 -0.18 2.81 7.84
CA LEU A 5 -0.26 4.06 8.62
C LEU A 5 0.88 4.27 9.67
N SER A 6 2.08 3.75 9.40
CA SER A 6 3.12 3.44 10.37
C SER A 6 4.08 4.59 10.68
N ALA A 7 4.28 5.57 9.79
CA ALA A 7 5.26 6.63 10.04
C ALA A 7 4.87 7.51 11.23
N THR A 8 3.64 8.01 11.26
CA THR A 8 3.12 8.82 12.37
C THR A 8 2.82 7.96 13.60
N ALA A 9 2.29 6.75 13.38
CA ALA A 9 1.95 5.85 14.48
C ALA A 9 3.17 5.42 15.29
N ARG A 10 4.33 5.15 14.67
CA ARG A 10 5.51 4.70 15.43
C ARG A 10 5.91 5.66 16.54
N GLN A 11 6.02 6.96 16.25
CA GLN A 11 6.43 7.94 17.27
C GLN A 11 5.47 7.94 18.46
N GLN A 12 4.17 7.73 18.20
CA GLN A 12 3.15 7.65 19.25
C GLN A 12 3.26 6.34 20.06
N VAL A 13 3.61 5.23 19.40
CA VAL A 13 3.83 3.92 20.04
C VAL A 13 5.10 3.93 20.90
N ASP A 14 6.21 4.42 20.35
CA ASP A 14 7.50 4.51 21.05
C ASP A 14 7.41 5.47 22.25
N GLY A 15 6.69 6.59 22.07
CA GLY A 15 6.37 7.54 23.13
C GLY A 15 5.36 7.04 24.17
N LYS A 16 4.84 5.80 24.02
CA LYS A 16 3.82 5.18 24.88
C LYS A 16 2.53 6.00 25.01
N LEU A 17 2.24 6.86 24.03
CA LEU A 17 1.04 7.67 23.98
C LEU A 17 -0.16 6.86 23.49
N ILE A 18 0.09 5.82 22.70
CA ILE A 18 -0.91 4.87 22.22
C ILE A 18 -0.42 3.43 22.39
N LYS A 19 -1.37 2.51 22.49
CA LYS A 19 -1.10 1.07 22.45
C LYS A 19 -1.38 0.53 21.06
N ALA A 20 -0.35 0.06 20.37
CA ALA A 20 -0.53 -0.65 19.11
C ALA A 20 -1.06 -2.07 19.37
N ILE A 21 -2.06 -2.50 18.58
CA ILE A 21 -2.74 -3.79 18.76
C ILE A 21 -2.33 -4.79 17.69
N ALA A 22 -2.32 -4.39 16.41
CA ALA A 22 -1.98 -5.27 15.30
C ALA A 22 -1.45 -4.50 14.09
N ILE A 23 -0.58 -5.15 13.30
CA ILE A 23 -0.28 -4.76 11.93
C ILE A 23 -1.34 -5.35 10.98
N LEU A 24 -1.93 -4.54 10.10
CA LEU A 24 -3.00 -4.97 9.19
C LEU A 24 -2.51 -5.39 7.80
N SER A 25 -1.19 -5.43 7.58
CA SER A 25 -0.60 -6.15 6.45
C SER A 25 -0.44 -7.63 6.75
N ARG A 26 -0.28 -8.43 5.70
CA ARG A 26 -0.04 -9.87 5.79
C ARG A 26 1.08 -10.24 6.77
N ASP A 27 2.19 -9.54 6.62
CA ASP A 27 3.42 -9.74 7.38
C ASP A 27 3.65 -8.56 8.33
N ARG A 28 4.52 -8.76 9.32
CA ARG A 28 4.95 -7.70 10.23
C ARG A 28 5.60 -6.56 9.47
N SER A 29 5.46 -5.35 10.00
CA SER A 29 6.17 -4.20 9.45
C SER A 29 7.60 -4.17 9.99
N ALA A 30 8.59 -3.99 9.11
CA ALA A 30 9.95 -3.68 9.54
C ALA A 30 10.03 -2.41 10.42
N MET A 31 8.99 -1.57 10.36
CA MET A 31 8.87 -0.41 11.21
C MET A 31 8.57 -0.72 12.69
N LEU A 32 7.80 -1.78 12.94
CA LEU A 32 7.34 -2.22 14.26
C LEU A 32 7.49 -3.75 14.32
N PRO A 33 8.73 -4.28 14.35
CA PRO A 33 9.00 -5.72 14.23
C PRO A 33 8.43 -6.54 15.40
N GLU A 34 8.26 -5.91 16.56
CA GLU A 34 7.69 -6.53 17.76
C GLU A 34 6.16 -6.66 17.71
N LEU A 35 5.49 -5.90 16.84
CA LEU A 35 4.03 -5.91 16.75
C LEU A 35 3.56 -7.00 15.77
N ALA A 36 2.79 -7.95 16.29
CA ALA A 36 2.22 -9.03 15.50
C ALA A 36 1.19 -8.52 14.47
N SER A 37 1.10 -9.18 13.32
CA SER A 37 0.02 -8.94 12.36
C SER A 37 -1.32 -9.46 12.87
N ALA A 38 -2.42 -8.96 12.30
CA ALA A 38 -3.76 -9.48 12.58
C ALA A 38 -3.83 -11.00 12.28
N ARG A 39 -3.13 -11.43 11.23
CA ARG A 39 -3.04 -12.84 10.83
C ARG A 39 -2.31 -13.70 11.85
N GLU A 40 -1.21 -13.24 12.42
CA GLU A 40 -0.51 -13.92 13.52
C GLU A 40 -1.38 -14.04 14.78
N GLN A 41 -2.37 -13.16 14.92
CA GLN A 41 -3.34 -13.17 16.02
C GLN A 41 -4.61 -14.00 15.70
N GLY A 42 -4.63 -14.70 14.56
CA GLY A 42 -5.74 -15.57 14.16
C GLY A 42 -6.88 -14.86 13.42
N LEU A 43 -6.69 -13.59 13.01
CA LEU A 43 -7.66 -12.84 12.22
C LEU A 43 -7.24 -12.82 10.75
N ASP A 44 -8.03 -13.45 9.88
CA ASP A 44 -7.76 -13.52 8.44
C ASP A 44 -8.35 -12.32 7.70
N PHE A 45 -7.77 -11.14 7.93
CA PHE A 45 -8.07 -9.94 7.15
C PHE A 45 -6.83 -9.08 6.94
N GLU A 46 -6.82 -8.36 5.81
CA GLU A 46 -5.75 -7.42 5.47
C GLU A 46 -6.36 -6.08 5.06
N ALA A 47 -5.90 -5.01 5.71
CA ALA A 47 -6.27 -3.63 5.41
C ALA A 47 -5.00 -2.82 5.19
N THR A 48 -4.49 -2.87 3.96
CA THR A 48 -3.30 -2.14 3.54
C THR A 48 -3.69 -1.02 2.59
N THR A 49 -3.13 0.17 2.78
CA THR A 49 -3.32 1.26 1.82
C THR A 49 -2.32 1.10 0.70
N TRP A 50 -2.72 1.37 -0.54
CA TRP A 50 -1.81 1.36 -1.67
C TRP A 50 -1.93 2.63 -2.52
N PHE A 51 -0.88 2.89 -3.31
CA PHE A 51 -0.78 3.99 -4.25
C PHE A 51 -0.37 3.46 -5.62
N GLY A 52 -1.02 3.98 -6.64
CA GLY A 52 -0.73 3.77 -8.05
C GLY A 52 -0.73 5.10 -8.81
N PHE A 53 -0.03 5.13 -9.93
CA PHE A 53 -0.05 6.26 -10.85
C PHE A 53 -1.10 6.03 -11.94
N PHE A 54 -1.92 7.04 -12.19
CA PHE A 54 -2.99 7.01 -13.18
C PHE A 54 -2.84 8.17 -14.16
N PHE A 55 -3.25 7.93 -15.40
CA PHE A 55 -3.21 8.93 -16.46
C PHE A 55 -4.62 9.18 -17.01
N PRO A 56 -4.91 10.37 -17.55
CA PRO A 56 -6.18 10.66 -18.19
C PRO A 56 -6.53 9.65 -19.28
N LYS A 57 -7.83 9.36 -19.43
CA LYS A 57 -8.33 8.53 -20.54
C LYS A 57 -7.89 9.13 -21.89
N GLY A 58 -7.33 8.29 -22.75
CA GLY A 58 -6.85 8.70 -24.08
C GLY A 58 -5.43 9.26 -24.09
N THR A 59 -4.68 9.16 -22.98
CA THR A 59 -3.24 9.47 -23.00
C THR A 59 -2.55 8.56 -24.02
N PRO A 60 -1.76 9.10 -24.97
CA PRO A 60 -1.04 8.29 -25.95
C PRO A 60 -0.09 7.27 -25.33
N GLU A 61 -0.08 6.06 -25.88
CA GLU A 61 0.77 4.95 -25.41
C GLU A 61 2.26 5.32 -25.24
N PRO A 62 2.90 6.08 -26.15
CA PRO A 62 4.30 6.46 -25.97
C PRO A 62 4.54 7.32 -24.72
N ILE A 63 3.56 8.12 -24.30
CA ILE A 63 3.65 8.94 -23.08
C ILE A 63 3.50 8.06 -21.85
N ILE A 64 2.55 7.11 -21.89
CA ILE A 64 2.35 6.13 -20.81
C ILE A 64 3.63 5.33 -20.59
N GLN A 65 4.22 4.80 -21.66
CA GLN A 65 5.44 4.01 -21.57
C GLN A 65 6.60 4.81 -20.98
N LYS A 66 6.82 6.05 -21.46
CA LYS A 66 7.90 6.91 -20.96
C LYS A 66 7.75 7.21 -19.47
N LEU A 67 6.53 7.52 -19.01
CA LEU A 67 6.26 7.81 -17.59
C LEU A 67 6.34 6.55 -16.73
N HIS A 68 5.88 5.41 -17.26
CA HIS A 68 6.04 4.12 -16.62
C HIS A 68 7.52 3.79 -16.40
N ASP A 69 8.35 3.86 -17.43
CA ASP A 69 9.79 3.57 -17.37
C ASP A 69 10.51 4.48 -16.38
N ALA A 70 10.22 5.79 -16.42
CA ALA A 70 10.76 6.75 -15.46
C ALA A 70 10.34 6.44 -14.02
N THR A 71 9.09 6.02 -13.80
CA THR A 71 8.58 5.65 -12.47
C THR A 71 9.26 4.37 -11.96
N VAL A 72 9.45 3.38 -12.81
CA VAL A 72 10.17 2.14 -12.45
C VAL A 72 11.61 2.45 -12.08
N ALA A 73 12.32 3.25 -12.89
CA ALA A 73 13.68 3.67 -12.60
C ALA A 73 13.79 4.46 -11.28
N ALA A 74 12.84 5.35 -11.00
CA ALA A 74 12.80 6.09 -9.75
C ALA A 74 12.60 5.17 -8.53
N MET A 75 11.73 4.14 -8.63
CA MET A 75 11.53 3.16 -7.56
C MET A 75 12.77 2.32 -7.24
N ASP A 76 13.69 2.20 -8.18
CA ASP A 76 14.96 1.47 -8.01
C ASP A 76 16.11 2.37 -7.53
N THR A 77 15.87 3.68 -7.38
CA THR A 77 16.86 4.61 -6.84
C THR A 77 16.98 4.43 -5.32
N PRO A 78 18.19 4.22 -4.76
CA PRO A 78 18.37 3.97 -3.32
C PRO A 78 17.78 5.06 -2.43
N SER A 79 17.99 6.34 -2.76
CA SER A 79 17.45 7.46 -1.99
C SER A 79 15.92 7.50 -1.96
N VAL A 80 15.26 7.07 -3.04
CA VAL A 80 13.79 6.92 -3.07
C VAL A 80 13.36 5.79 -2.16
N GLN A 81 14.03 4.64 -2.23
CA GLN A 81 13.70 3.50 -1.37
C GLN A 81 13.92 3.80 0.12
N GLU A 82 15.01 4.50 0.45
CA GLU A 82 15.29 4.97 1.81
C GLU A 82 14.20 5.91 2.31
N ARG A 83 13.84 6.92 1.52
CA ARG A 83 12.80 7.86 1.89
C ARG A 83 11.44 7.19 2.07
N LEU A 84 11.10 6.23 1.20
CA LEU A 84 9.89 5.43 1.34
C LEU A 84 9.91 4.59 2.62
N LYS A 85 11.05 3.94 2.93
CA LYS A 85 11.22 3.18 4.18
C LYS A 85 11.07 4.05 5.41
N GLU A 86 11.58 5.28 5.42
CA GLU A 86 11.41 6.24 6.53
C GLU A 86 9.93 6.54 6.80
N VAL A 87 9.11 6.63 5.75
CA VAL A 87 7.67 6.89 5.87
C VAL A 87 6.83 5.60 5.91
N GLY A 88 7.45 4.44 6.01
CA GLY A 88 6.76 3.15 6.20
C GLY A 88 6.13 2.60 4.94
N ALA A 89 6.55 3.13 3.80
CA ALA A 89 6.17 2.68 2.48
C ALA A 89 7.21 1.71 1.94
N VAL A 90 6.73 0.72 1.19
CA VAL A 90 7.60 -0.17 0.41
C VAL A 90 7.24 -0.09 -1.06
N THR A 91 8.27 -0.18 -1.91
CA THR A 91 8.09 -0.32 -3.34
C THR A 91 7.46 -1.68 -3.63
N VAL A 92 6.65 -1.75 -4.69
CA VAL A 92 6.09 -3.02 -5.12
C VAL A 92 7.17 -3.84 -5.81
N ALA A 93 7.08 -5.16 -5.69
CA ALA A 93 7.96 -6.09 -6.38
C ALA A 93 7.88 -5.89 -7.90
N SER A 94 8.97 -6.14 -8.61
CA SER A 94 9.14 -5.74 -10.01
C SER A 94 8.08 -6.34 -10.94
N GLU A 95 7.66 -7.57 -10.69
CA GLU A 95 6.60 -8.29 -11.39
C GLU A 95 5.21 -7.64 -11.26
N ARG A 96 5.02 -6.77 -10.26
CA ARG A 96 3.77 -6.04 -10.01
C ARG A 96 3.77 -4.62 -10.57
N ARG A 97 4.81 -4.21 -11.31
CA ARG A 97 4.97 -2.81 -11.76
C ARG A 97 4.30 -2.50 -13.09
N SER A 98 3.84 -3.49 -13.85
CA SER A 98 3.29 -3.24 -15.19
C SER A 98 1.93 -2.53 -15.15
N PRO A 99 1.58 -1.72 -16.19
CA PRO A 99 0.26 -1.12 -16.31
C PRO A 99 -0.88 -2.17 -16.29
N ALA A 100 -0.68 -3.30 -16.97
CA ALA A 100 -1.63 -4.40 -17.01
C ALA A 100 -1.84 -5.05 -15.63
N TYR A 101 -0.79 -5.15 -14.82
CA TYR A 101 -0.91 -5.64 -13.45
C TYR A 101 -1.72 -4.65 -12.60
N LEU A 102 -1.40 -3.35 -12.67
CA LEU A 102 -2.12 -2.33 -11.91
C LEU A 102 -3.62 -2.33 -12.26
N GLN A 103 -3.97 -2.43 -13.54
CA GLN A 103 -5.37 -2.51 -13.96
C GLN A 103 -6.12 -3.68 -13.31
N LYS A 104 -5.54 -4.88 -13.32
CA LYS A 104 -6.13 -6.06 -12.67
C LYS A 104 -6.23 -5.88 -11.15
N PHE A 105 -5.20 -5.30 -10.56
CA PHE A 105 -5.14 -5.05 -9.12
C PHE A 105 -6.23 -4.07 -8.67
N VAL A 106 -6.46 -2.97 -9.39
CA VAL A 106 -7.53 -2.02 -9.06
C VAL A 106 -8.90 -2.70 -9.07
N LEU A 107 -9.19 -3.53 -10.08
CA LEU A 107 -10.45 -4.27 -10.14
C LEU A 107 -10.62 -5.22 -8.94
N SER A 108 -9.56 -5.97 -8.60
CA SER A 108 -9.60 -6.85 -7.43
C SER A 108 -9.79 -6.11 -6.11
N GLU A 109 -9.24 -4.90 -5.99
CA GLU A 109 -9.39 -4.06 -4.80
C GLU A 109 -10.80 -3.47 -4.71
N ILE A 110 -11.41 -3.10 -5.84
CA ILE A 110 -12.82 -2.68 -5.87
C ILE A 110 -13.72 -3.83 -5.40
N GLU A 111 -13.54 -5.04 -5.92
CA GLU A 111 -14.32 -6.21 -5.53
C GLU A 111 -14.14 -6.55 -4.04
N LYS A 112 -12.89 -6.56 -3.56
CA LYS A 112 -12.54 -6.82 -2.16
C LYS A 112 -13.21 -5.82 -1.21
N ASN A 113 -13.23 -4.53 -1.56
CA ASN A 113 -13.78 -3.48 -0.70
C ASN A 113 -15.29 -3.29 -0.84
N ALA A 114 -15.91 -3.71 -1.95
CA ALA A 114 -17.36 -3.61 -2.15
C ALA A 114 -18.16 -4.44 -1.14
N ALA A 115 -17.69 -5.65 -0.83
CA ALA A 115 -18.37 -6.55 0.12
C ALA A 115 -18.52 -5.94 1.53
N PRO A 116 -17.45 -5.47 2.21
CA PRO A 116 -17.58 -4.86 3.54
C PRO A 116 -18.37 -3.54 3.53
N ILE A 117 -18.24 -2.70 2.49
CA ILE A 117 -19.03 -1.46 2.36
C ILE A 117 -20.52 -1.78 2.31
N LYS A 118 -20.92 -2.75 1.47
CA LYS A 118 -22.32 -3.17 1.35
C LYS A 118 -22.84 -3.80 2.64
N ALA A 119 -22.03 -4.65 3.30
CA ALA A 119 -22.40 -5.28 4.56
C ALA A 119 -22.57 -4.26 5.69
N ALA A 120 -21.79 -3.17 5.68
CA ALA A 120 -21.88 -2.09 6.65
C ALA A 120 -23.04 -1.11 6.40
N GLY A 121 -23.78 -1.25 5.28
CA GLY A 121 -24.86 -0.32 4.92
C GLY A 121 -24.36 1.09 4.61
N LEU A 122 -23.08 1.25 4.31
CA LEU A 122 -22.48 2.54 4.00
C LEU A 122 -22.75 2.89 2.54
N ALA A 123 -23.32 4.06 2.31
CA ALA A 123 -23.36 4.70 1.00
C ALA A 123 -22.35 5.85 1.01
N MET A 124 -21.51 5.94 -0.03
CA MET A 124 -20.79 7.18 -0.33
C MET A 124 -21.78 8.12 -1.00
N ASP A 125 -21.85 9.36 -0.53
CA ASP A 125 -22.66 10.45 -1.07
C ASP A 125 -22.08 11.04 -2.38
#